data_AF-A0ABD3ZX93-F1
#
_entry.id   AF-A0ABD3ZX93-F1
#
_cell.length_a   1.000
_cell.length_b   1.000
_cell.length_c   1.000
_cell.angle_alpha   90.00
_cell.angle_beta   90.00
_cell.angle_gamma   90.00
#
_symmetry.space_group_name_H-M   'P 1'
#
loop_
_entity.id
_entity.type
_entity.pdbx_description
1 polymer ?
#
loop_
_entity_poly.entity_id
_entity_poly.type
_entity_poly.pdbx_seq_one_letter_code
_entity_poly.pdbx_strand_id
1 'polypeptide(L)'
;MEVFVKIIAEDLKSGDRRIAANALLTFVALDQYKSPTPVPLVIPETEEEIKLHETAPERAKRRMERKEKWEYLVGFLTTTEPWDQYIP
;
A
#
# COMPACT_ATOMS: atom_id res chain seq x y z
N MET A 1 -1.04 8.93 -0.12
CA MET A 1 -1.87 8.68 -1.33
C MET A 1 -2.06 7.18 -1.48
N GLU A 2 -3.29 6.72 -1.70
CA GLU A 2 -3.58 5.30 -2.01
C GLU A 2 -3.93 5.19 -3.49
N VAL A 3 -3.31 4.24 -4.19
CA VAL A 3 -3.51 4.00 -5.63
C VAL A 3 -4.15 2.64 -5.80
N PHE A 4 -5.35 2.61 -6.37
CA PHE A 4 -6.01 1.38 -6.78
C PHE A 4 -5.55 0.98 -8.19
N VAL A 5 -5.21 -0.30 -8.35
CA VAL A 5 -4.77 -0.88 -9.62
C VAL A 5 -5.70 -2.04 -9.96
N LYS A 6 -6.31 -1.98 -11.14
CA LYS A 6 -7.15 -3.02 -11.72
C LYS A 6 -6.43 -3.64 -12.92
N ILE A 7 -6.15 -4.93 -12.86
CA ILE A 7 -5.44 -5.67 -13.91
C ILE A 7 -6.47 -6.50 -14.67
N ILE A 8 -6.55 -6.27 -15.98
CA ILE A 8 -7.53 -6.92 -16.87
C ILE A 8 -6.76 -7.84 -17.83
N ALA A 9 -7.16 -9.10 -17.88
CA ALA A 9 -6.74 -10.03 -18.90
C ALA A 9 -7.77 -10.06 -20.03
N GLU A 10 -7.29 -10.15 -21.27
CA GLU A 10 -8.12 -10.13 -22.48
C GLU A 10 -7.64 -11.21 -23.45
N ASP A 11 -8.58 -12.00 -23.97
CA ASP A 11 -8.33 -12.87 -25.13
C ASP A 11 -8.44 -12.04 -26.40
N LEU A 12 -7.35 -11.92 -27.17
CA LEU A 12 -7.30 -11.06 -28.35
C LEU A 12 -8.12 -11.59 -29.55
N LYS A 13 -8.47 -12.88 -29.58
CA LYS A 13 -9.27 -13.46 -30.66
C LYS A 13 -10.75 -13.31 -30.42
N SER A 14 -11.22 -13.54 -29.19
CA SER A 14 -12.65 -13.40 -28.85
C SER A 14 -13.03 -12.00 -28.36
N GLY A 15 -12.07 -11.24 -27.82
CA GLY A 15 -12.31 -9.97 -27.15
C GLY A 15 -12.82 -10.13 -25.70
N ASP A 16 -12.85 -11.36 -25.17
CA ASP A 16 -13.35 -11.61 -23.82
C ASP A 16 -12.39 -11.05 -22.76
N ARG A 17 -12.93 -10.27 -21.82
CA ARG A 17 -12.17 -9.57 -20.77
C ARG A 17 -12.57 -10.08 -19.39
N ARG A 18 -11.58 -10.24 -18.51
CA ARG A 18 -11.79 -10.57 -17.10
C ARG A 18 -10.83 -9.84 -16.19
N ILE A 19 -11.26 -9.58 -14.95
CA ILE A 19 -10.36 -9.08 -13.92
C ILE A 19 -9.40 -10.21 -13.53
N ALA A 20 -8.11 -9.98 -13.71
CA ALA A 20 -7.07 -10.93 -13.35
C ALA A 20 -6.58 -10.72 -11.92
N ALA A 21 -6.41 -9.46 -11.51
CA ALA A 21 -5.94 -9.10 -10.18
C ALA A 21 -6.29 -7.64 -9.86
N ASN A 22 -6.33 -7.34 -8.56
CA ASN A 22 -6.48 -5.98 -8.05
C ASN A 22 -5.39 -5.72 -7.00
N ALA A 23 -4.93 -4.48 -6.87
CA ALA A 23 -3.96 -4.08 -5.87
C ALA A 23 -4.25 -2.68 -5.31
N LEU A 24 -3.78 -2.45 -4.08
CA LEU A 24 -3.81 -1.15 -3.41
C LEU A 24 -2.41 -0.82 -2.93
N LEU A 25 -1.87 0.29 -3.43
CA LEU A 25 -0.51 0.74 -3.11
C LEU A 25 -0.55 2.05 -2.35
N THR A 26 0.38 2.25 -1.43
CA THR A 26 0.53 3.50 -0.68
C THR A 26 1.76 4.25 -1.14
N PHE A 27 1.58 5.49 -1.59
CA PHE A 27 2.65 6.38 -2.00
C PHE A 27 2.70 7.63 -1.12
N VAL A 28 3.91 8.15 -0.93
CA VAL A 28 4.22 9.38 -0.18
C VAL A 28 4.91 10.34 -1.15
N ALA A 29 4.35 11.54 -1.30
CA ALA A 29 5.02 12.59 -2.05
C ALA A 29 6.13 13.20 -1.19
N LEU A 30 7.28 13.47 -1.81
CA LEU A 30 8.45 14.05 -1.15
C LEU A 30 8.83 15.36 -1.84
N ASP A 31 9.28 16.34 -1.06
CA ASP A 31 9.87 17.57 -1.58
C ASP A 31 11.35 17.39 -1.99
N GLN A 32 11.97 18.48 -2.43
CA GLN A 32 13.39 18.50 -2.81
C GLN A 32 14.36 18.11 -1.68
N TYR A 33 13.92 18.17 -0.43
CA TYR A 33 14.67 17.79 0.76
C TYR A 33 14.29 16.39 1.28
N LYS A 34 13.59 15.58 0.47
CA LYS A 34 13.09 14.24 0.81
C LYS A 34 12.13 14.21 2.01
N SER A 35 11.47 15.33 2.31
CA SER A 35 10.48 15.42 3.38
C SER A 35 9.07 15.21 2.83
N PRO A 36 8.16 14.53 3.57
CA PRO A 36 6.77 14.37 3.15
C PRO A 36 6.11 15.73 2.87
N THR A 37 5.46 15.86 1.72
CA THR A 37 4.80 17.11 1.30
C THR A 37 3.30 16.90 1.10
N PRO A 38 2.45 17.93 1.32
CA PRO A 38 1.02 17.83 1.10
C PRO A 38 0.67 17.44 -0.34
N VAL A 39 -0.38 16.63 -0.49
CA VAL A 39 -0.96 16.26 -1.79
C VAL A 39 -2.42 16.72 -1.84
N PRO A 40 -2.95 17.10 -3.02
CA PRO A 40 -4.36 17.42 -3.18
C PRO A 40 -5.27 16.27 -2.75
N LEU A 41 -6.49 16.62 -2.33
CA LEU A 41 -7.53 15.63 -2.05
C LEU A 41 -8.08 15.04 -3.36
N VAL A 42 -8.49 13.78 -3.31
CA VAL A 42 -9.12 13.08 -4.44
C VAL A 42 -10.64 13.18 -4.28
N ILE A 43 -11.32 13.62 -5.33
CA ILE A 43 -12.78 13.68 -5.42
C ILE A 43 -13.22 12.58 -6.40
N PRO A 44 -13.95 11.53 -5.96
CA PRO A 44 -14.42 10.47 -6.85
C PRO A 44 -15.61 10.95 -7.70
N GLU A 45 -15.71 10.50 -8.95
CA GLU A 45 -16.75 10.93 -9.90
C GLU A 45 -17.65 9.78 -10.33
N THR A 46 -17.08 8.60 -10.60
CA THR A 46 -17.81 7.43 -11.06
C THR A 46 -18.27 6.54 -9.91
N GLU A 47 -19.28 5.68 -10.14
CA GLU A 47 -19.74 4.73 -9.11
C GLU A 47 -18.62 3.80 -8.61
N GLU A 48 -17.71 3.37 -9.48
CA GLU A 48 -16.56 2.54 -9.11
C GLU A 48 -15.62 3.31 -8.17
N GLU A 49 -15.31 4.56 -8.50
CA GLU A 49 -14.46 5.43 -7.69
C GLU A 49 -15.09 5.76 -6.35
N ILE A 50 -16.39 6.06 -6.31
CA ILE A 50 -17.13 6.37 -5.08
C ILE A 50 -17.05 5.17 -4.12
N LYS A 51 -17.36 3.96 -4.60
CA LYS A 51 -17.27 2.72 -3.79
C LYS A 51 -15.85 2.45 -3.28
N LEU A 52 -14.84 2.67 -4.12
CA LEU A 52 -13.43 2.54 -3.72
C LEU A 52 -13.03 3.57 -2.66
N HIS A 53 -13.56 4.79 -2.75
CA HIS A 53 -13.27 5.90 -1.85
C HIS A 53 -13.95 5.72 -0.48
N GLU A 54 -15.21 5.29 -0.44
CA GLU A 54 -15.98 5.04 0.80
C GLU A 54 -15.24 4.11 1.78
N THR A 55 -14.54 3.10 1.24
CA THR A 55 -13.83 2.09 2.02
C THR A 55 -12.37 2.44 2.29
N ALA A 56 -11.84 3.53 1.71
CA ALA A 56 -10.45 3.95 1.84
C ALA A 56 -10.03 4.34 3.28
N PRO A 57 -10.86 5.05 4.08
CA PRO A 57 -10.50 5.41 5.46
C PRO A 57 -10.21 4.19 6.35
N GLU A 58 -11.01 3.13 6.22
CA GLU A 58 -10.82 1.89 6.97
C GLU A 58 -9.50 1.21 6.58
N ARG A 59 -9.20 1.14 5.27
CA ARG A 59 -7.92 0.60 4.80
C ARG A 59 -6.73 1.41 5.29
N ALA A 60 -6.85 2.73 5.33
CA ALA A 60 -5.83 3.61 5.89
C ALA A 60 -5.57 3.32 7.37
N LYS A 61 -6.62 3.14 8.18
CA LYS A 61 -6.49 2.74 9.59
C LYS A 61 -5.76 1.41 9.73
N ARG A 62 -6.15 0.37 8.98
CA ARG A 62 -5.49 -0.94 9.00
C ARG A 62 -4.01 -0.86 8.61
N ARG A 63 -3.65 0.02 7.66
CA ARG A 63 -2.24 0.25 7.29
C ARG A 63 -1.43 0.86 8.44
N MET A 64 -2.01 1.79 9.19
CA MET A 64 -1.37 2.39 10.38
C MET A 64 -1.19 1.37 11.50
N GLU A 65 -2.23 0.60 11.82
CA GLU A 65 -2.14 -0.48 12.83
C GLU A 65 -1.07 -1.51 12.46
N ARG A 66 -0.96 -1.87 11.18
CA ARG A 66 0.10 -2.77 10.69
C ARG A 66 1.49 -2.15 10.87
N LYS A 67 1.63 -0.86 10.59
CA LYS A 67 2.89 -0.12 10.78
C LYS A 67 3.28 -0.11 12.26
N GLU A 68 2.36 0.20 13.16
CA GLU A 68 2.62 0.21 14.62
C GLU A 68 3.05 -1.17 15.13
N LYS A 69 2.34 -2.23 14.72
CA LYS A 69 2.73 -3.62 15.06
C LYS A 69 4.12 -3.96 14.54
N TRP A 70 4.46 -3.51 13.33
CA TRP A 70 5.77 -3.71 12.75
C TRP A 70 6.86 -2.94 13.49
N GLU A 71 6.64 -1.66 13.80
CA GLU A 71 7.58 -0.82 14.58
C GLU A 71 7.81 -1.40 15.98
N TYR A 72 6.74 -1.88 16.64
CA TYR A 72 6.83 -2.63 17.88
C TYR A 72 7.77 -3.82 17.71
N LEU A 73 7.50 -4.71 16.74
CA LEU A 73 8.33 -5.89 16.49
C LEU A 73 9.79 -5.53 16.20
N VAL A 74 10.04 -4.58 15.30
CA VAL A 74 11.40 -4.11 14.97
C VAL A 74 12.14 -3.60 16.19
N GLY A 75 11.47 -2.95 17.13
CA GLY A 75 12.07 -2.51 18.39
C GLY A 75 12.63 -3.65 19.27
N PHE A 76 12.13 -4.90 19.10
CA PHE A 76 12.65 -6.09 19.80
C PHE A 76 13.65 -6.89 18.97
N LEU A 77 13.71 -6.67 17.66
CA LEU A 77 14.63 -7.41 16.79
C LEU A 77 16.05 -6.87 16.98
N THR A 78 16.98 -7.76 17.30
CA THR A 78 18.40 -7.42 17.41
C THR A 78 19.08 -7.52 16.05
N THR A 79 20.11 -6.69 15.84
CA THR A 79 20.99 -6.79 14.66
C THR A 79 22.15 -7.77 14.87
N THR A 80 22.30 -8.29 16.09
CA THR A 80 23.32 -9.29 16.42
C THR A 80 23.02 -10.58 15.69
N GLU A 81 24.03 -11.15 15.06
CA GLU A 81 23.84 -12.40 14.35
C GLU A 81 23.65 -13.53 15.38
N PRO A 82 22.76 -14.51 15.12
CA PRO A 82 22.51 -15.61 16.07
C PRO A 82 23.78 -16.38 16.47
N TRP A 83 24.83 -16.35 15.64
CA TRP A 83 26.10 -17.03 15.86
C TRP A 83 27.16 -16.19 16.60
N ASP A 84 26.92 -14.90 16.84
CA ASP A 84 27.81 -14.07 17.68
C ASP A 84 27.88 -14.57 19.13
N GLN A 85 26.89 -15.38 19.56
CA GLN A 85 26.85 -16.03 20.87
C GLN A 85 27.77 -17.26 21.00
N TYR A 86 28.35 -17.72 19.89
CA TYR A 86 29.20 -18.92 19.83
C TYR A 86 30.66 -18.61 19.44
N ILE A 87 30.99 -17.34 19.22
CA ILE A 87 32.37 -16.90 19.00
C ILE A 87 32.99 -16.59 20.37
N PRO A 88 34.06 -17.28 20.79
CA PRO A 88 34.68 -17.11 22.12
C PRO A 88 35.40 -15.77 22.29
#